data_AF-A0AB37QPY2-F1
#
_entry.id   AF-A0AB37QPY2-F1
#
_cell.length_a   1.000
_cell.length_b   1.000
_cell.length_c   1.000
_cell.angle_alpha   90.00
_cell.angle_beta   90.00
_cell.angle_gamma   90.00
#
_symmetry.space_group_name_H-M   'P 1'
#
loop_
_entity.id
_entity.type
_entity.pdbx_description
1 polymer ?
#
loop_
_entity_poly.entity_id
_entity_poly.type
_entity_poly.pdbx_seq_one_letter_code
_entity_poly.pdbx_strand_id
1 'polypeptide(L)'
;MDNKYVRSPSPPRTALELATAIERFVATGGVIAVIPEGETAGSSNPTPTDNTSALELTGKVELLKCLVAKGAGVNALQYSLRMTKKDVRQLATEHKVRIHFSQPVRSLRREARNDTADVDDVVAGHAMHYSALGYAASEIAQLLDLSVRQIWNIGKAYRYEFRQQRESDTPKQPDSAPGTADPHTQ
;
A
#
# COMPACT_ATOMS: atom_id res chain seq x y z
N MET A 1 3.91 -40.01 0.92
CA MET A 1 2.79 -40.62 1.65
C MET A 1 1.95 -39.46 2.19
N ASP A 2 0.93 -39.07 1.42
CA ASP A 2 0.14 -37.86 1.65
C ASP A 2 -1.15 -38.20 2.40
N ASN A 3 -1.21 -37.88 3.70
CA ASN A 3 -2.42 -38.05 4.50
C ASN A 3 -3.39 -36.89 4.23
N LYS A 4 -4.31 -37.10 3.29
CA LYS A 4 -5.51 -36.28 3.10
C LYS A 4 -6.50 -36.57 4.22
N TYR A 5 -6.76 -35.59 5.09
CA TYR A 5 -7.85 -35.66 6.07
C TYR A 5 -9.19 -35.60 5.33
N VAL A 6 -9.79 -36.77 5.14
CA VAL A 6 -11.19 -36.92 4.73
C VAL A 6 -12.05 -36.40 5.88
N ARG A 7 -12.80 -35.31 5.63
CA ARG A 7 -13.80 -34.79 6.56
C ARG A 7 -14.94 -35.80 6.63
N SER A 8 -14.97 -36.59 7.70
CA SER A 8 -16.05 -37.54 7.97
C SER A 8 -17.38 -36.80 8.10
N PRO A 9 -18.47 -37.25 7.45
CA PRO A 9 -19.81 -36.79 7.76
C PRO A 9 -20.16 -37.26 9.18
N SER A 10 -20.58 -36.34 10.05
CA SER A 10 -21.04 -36.69 11.40
C SER A 10 -22.27 -37.60 11.29
N PRO A 11 -22.33 -38.73 12.03
CA PRO A 11 -23.49 -39.60 12.01
C PRO A 11 -24.72 -38.87 12.57
N PRO A 12 -25.95 -39.25 12.15
CA PRO A 12 -27.17 -38.70 12.73
C PRO A 12 -27.20 -39.04 14.23
N ARG A 13 -27.20 -38.01 15.08
CA ARG A 13 -27.32 -38.18 16.54
C ARG A 13 -28.62 -38.92 16.82
N THR A 14 -28.52 -40.10 17.40
CA THR A 14 -29.68 -40.91 17.76
C THR A 14 -30.43 -40.21 18.89
N ALA A 15 -31.76 -40.35 18.95
CA ALA A 15 -32.60 -39.70 19.96
C ALA A 15 -32.14 -39.99 21.40
N LEU A 16 -31.54 -41.16 21.63
CA LEU A 16 -30.93 -41.54 22.89
C LEU A 16 -29.74 -40.65 23.29
N GLU A 17 -28.86 -40.32 22.34
CA GLU A 17 -27.69 -39.45 22.57
C GLU A 17 -28.14 -38.02 22.91
N LEU A 18 -29.19 -37.56 22.22
CA LEU A 18 -29.80 -36.27 22.49
C LEU A 18 -30.41 -36.23 23.90
N ALA A 19 -31.13 -37.27 24.31
CA ALA A 19 -31.70 -37.36 25.66
C ALA A 19 -30.61 -37.31 26.74
N THR A 20 -29.53 -38.09 26.59
CA THR A 20 -28.40 -38.08 27.54
C THR A 20 -27.71 -36.71 27.58
N ALA A 21 -27.56 -36.04 26.44
CA ALA A 21 -26.98 -34.70 26.39
C ALA A 21 -27.88 -33.65 27.07
N ILE A 22 -29.20 -33.75 26.90
CA ILE A 22 -30.18 -32.88 27.56
C ILE A 22 -30.14 -33.08 29.08
N GLU A 23 -30.15 -34.33 29.56
CA GLU A 23 -30.08 -34.65 30.98
C GLU A 23 -28.80 -34.09 31.62
N ARG A 24 -27.65 -34.24 30.96
CA ARG A 24 -26.39 -33.66 31.44
C ARG A 24 -26.46 -32.13 31.49
N PHE A 25 -27.02 -31.50 30.46
CA PHE A 25 -27.16 -30.05 30.40
C PHE A 25 -28.02 -29.51 31.55
N VAL A 26 -29.16 -30.15 31.83
CA VAL A 26 -30.03 -29.80 32.96
C VAL A 26 -29.34 -30.07 34.30
N ALA A 27 -28.63 -31.19 34.45
CA ALA A 27 -27.87 -31.51 35.67
C ALA A 27 -26.74 -30.51 35.97
N THR A 28 -26.17 -29.88 34.94
CA THR A 28 -25.18 -28.79 35.09
C THR A 28 -25.81 -27.42 35.38
N GLY A 29 -27.13 -27.34 35.54
CA GLY A 29 -27.86 -26.09 35.81
C GLY A 29 -28.32 -25.36 34.55
N GLY A 30 -28.31 -26.01 33.39
CA GLY A 30 -28.85 -25.46 32.15
C GLY A 30 -30.38 -25.39 32.18
N VAL A 31 -30.94 -24.22 31.86
CA VAL A 31 -32.39 -24.01 31.81
C VAL A 31 -32.86 -24.07 30.35
N ILE A 32 -33.83 -24.93 30.06
CA ILE A 32 -34.46 -25.04 28.74
C ILE A 32 -35.77 -24.25 28.78
N ALA A 33 -35.80 -23.10 28.11
CA ALA A 33 -37.02 -22.31 27.98
C ALA A 33 -37.98 -22.99 26.99
N VAL A 34 -39.22 -23.22 27.41
CA VAL A 34 -40.29 -23.73 26.55
C VAL A 34 -40.93 -22.54 25.82
N ILE A 35 -40.90 -22.57 24.49
CA ILE A 35 -41.51 -21.55 23.65
C ILE A 35 -42.86 -22.09 23.17
N PRO A 36 -43.97 -21.37 23.36
CA PRO A 36 -45.28 -21.82 22.90
C PRO A 36 -45.33 -21.93 21.37
N GLU A 37 -46.04 -22.94 20.86
CA GLU A 37 -46.17 -23.17 19.42
C GLU A 37 -46.86 -21.99 18.74
N GLY A 38 -46.14 -21.36 17.80
CA GLY A 38 -46.61 -20.20 17.02
C GLY A 38 -45.72 -18.96 17.15
N GLU A 39 -44.77 -18.93 18.08
CA GLU A 39 -43.83 -17.83 18.26
C GLU A 39 -42.42 -18.29 17.86
N THR A 40 -41.84 -17.68 16.82
CA THR A 40 -40.46 -17.97 16.43
C THR A 40 -39.55 -17.48 17.55
N ALA A 41 -38.74 -18.37 18.12
CA ALA A 41 -37.68 -18.00 19.05
C ALA A 41 -36.88 -16.84 18.41
N GLY A 42 -37.10 -15.62 18.90
CA GLY A 42 -36.23 -14.50 18.57
C GLY A 42 -34.83 -14.99 18.86
N SER A 43 -33.98 -14.99 17.83
CA SER A 43 -32.58 -15.38 17.92
C SER A 43 -31.94 -14.52 19.01
N SER A 44 -31.95 -15.04 20.24
CA SER A 44 -31.14 -14.53 21.31
C SER A 44 -29.73 -14.92 20.92
N ASN A 45 -29.10 -14.04 20.15
CA ASN A 45 -27.66 -13.94 20.16
C ASN A 45 -27.23 -14.08 21.62
N PRO A 46 -26.31 -15.02 21.94
CA PRO A 46 -25.82 -15.14 23.29
C PRO A 46 -25.30 -13.77 23.68
N THR A 47 -25.88 -13.20 24.72
CA THR A 47 -25.28 -12.09 25.44
C THR A 47 -23.85 -12.52 25.76
N PRO A 48 -22.83 -11.78 25.31
CA PRO A 48 -21.45 -12.16 25.57
C PRO A 48 -21.28 -12.05 27.08
N THR A 49 -21.16 -13.20 27.72
CA THR A 49 -20.76 -13.31 29.10
C THR A 49 -19.38 -12.64 29.18
N ASP A 50 -19.32 -11.51 29.88
CA ASP A 50 -18.18 -10.59 29.97
C ASP A 50 -16.89 -11.26 30.49
N ASN A 51 -17.03 -12.46 31.07
CA ASN A 51 -15.93 -13.25 31.62
C ASN A 51 -15.15 -14.06 30.57
N THR A 52 -15.68 -14.22 29.36
CA THR A 52 -14.98 -14.93 28.26
C THR A 52 -13.96 -14.04 27.57
N SER A 53 -14.11 -12.72 27.68
CA SER A 53 -13.25 -11.73 27.02
C SER A 53 -11.80 -11.76 27.52
N ALA A 54 -11.59 -11.90 28.84
CA ALA A 54 -10.25 -11.82 29.45
C ALA A 54 -9.39 -13.06 29.16
N LEU A 55 -9.99 -14.25 29.17
CA LEU A 55 -9.28 -15.50 28.86
C LEU A 55 -8.93 -15.55 27.36
N GLU A 56 -9.88 -15.16 26.50
CA GLU A 56 -9.61 -15.01 25.07
C GLU A 56 -8.52 -13.96 24.78
N LEU A 57 -8.50 -12.84 25.49
CA LEU A 57 -7.49 -11.81 25.33
C LEU A 57 -6.10 -12.33 25.75
N THR A 58 -6.03 -13.07 26.86
CA THR A 58 -4.78 -13.69 27.33
C THR A 58 -4.25 -14.70 26.30
N GLY A 59 -5.12 -15.56 25.77
CA GLY A 59 -4.74 -16.49 24.70
C GLY A 59 -4.30 -15.79 23.40
N LYS A 60 -4.94 -14.67 23.05
CA LYS A 60 -4.52 -13.83 21.91
C LYS A 60 -3.15 -13.17 22.14
N VAL A 61 -2.83 -12.77 23.37
CA VAL A 61 -1.52 -12.20 23.73
C VAL A 61 -0.42 -13.25 23.64
N GLU A 62 -0.66 -14.46 24.13
CA GLU A 62 0.29 -15.58 23.98
C GLU A 62 0.52 -15.92 22.51
N LEU A 63 -0.56 -16.01 21.72
CA LEU A 63 -0.48 -16.24 20.28
C LEU A 63 0.28 -15.12 19.56
N LEU A 64 0.04 -13.85 19.94
CA LEU A 64 0.77 -12.69 19.43
C LEU A 64 2.28 -12.83 19.70
N LYS A 65 2.68 -13.16 20.93
CA LYS A 65 4.09 -13.37 21.29
C LYS A 65 4.73 -14.48 20.47
N CYS A 66 4.05 -15.61 20.33
CA CYS A 66 4.52 -16.75 19.53
C CYS A 66 4.69 -16.41 18.05
N LEU A 67 3.74 -15.70 17.45
CA LEU A 67 3.79 -15.31 16.05
C LEU A 67 4.85 -14.23 15.80
N VAL A 68 5.00 -13.27 16.72
CA VAL A 68 6.05 -12.25 16.63
C VAL A 68 7.45 -12.86 16.79
N ALA A 69 7.62 -13.82 17.71
CA ALA A 69 8.87 -14.58 17.84
C ALA A 69 9.23 -15.34 16.55
N LYS A 70 8.21 -15.79 15.79
CA LYS A 70 8.37 -16.40 14.46
C LYS A 70 8.59 -15.38 13.33
N GLY A 71 8.63 -14.09 13.62
CA GLY A 71 8.80 -13.03 12.62
C GLY A 71 7.55 -12.74 11.79
N ALA A 72 6.35 -13.08 12.28
CA ALA A 72 5.11 -12.79 11.56
C ALA A 72 4.90 -11.28 11.41
N GLY A 73 4.62 -10.85 10.17
CA GLY A 73 4.25 -9.46 9.88
C GLY A 73 2.82 -9.13 10.29
N VAL A 74 2.50 -7.83 10.35
CA VAL A 74 1.20 -7.30 10.81
C VAL A 74 -0.01 -7.90 10.09
N ASN A 75 0.09 -8.17 8.78
CA ASN A 75 -1.03 -8.76 8.04
C ASN A 75 -1.28 -10.21 8.49
N ALA A 76 -0.23 -11.00 8.71
CA ALA A 76 -0.38 -12.37 9.22
C ALA A 76 -0.99 -12.36 10.63
N LEU A 77 -0.53 -11.46 11.49
CA LEU A 77 -1.10 -11.26 12.83
C LEU A 77 -2.59 -10.90 12.78
N GLN A 78 -2.99 -10.06 11.84
CA GLN A 78 -4.39 -9.67 11.64
C GLN A 78 -5.27 -10.91 11.37
N TYR A 79 -4.85 -11.78 10.44
CA TYR A 79 -5.60 -12.98 10.09
C TYR A 79 -5.57 -14.04 11.20
N SER A 80 -4.42 -14.24 11.85
CA SER A 80 -4.28 -15.25 12.92
C SER A 80 -5.04 -14.88 14.19
N LEU A 81 -5.03 -13.60 14.58
CA LEU A 81 -5.70 -13.12 15.80
C LEU A 81 -7.17 -12.77 15.56
N ARG A 82 -7.61 -12.69 14.29
CA ARG A 82 -8.94 -12.20 13.88
C ARG A 82 -9.25 -10.83 14.48
N MET A 83 -8.26 -9.94 14.48
CA MET A 83 -8.33 -8.59 15.03
C MET A 83 -8.04 -7.56 13.94
N THR A 84 -8.43 -6.29 14.12
CA THR A 84 -8.03 -5.25 13.16
C THR A 84 -6.56 -4.88 13.32
N LYS A 85 -5.94 -4.27 12.30
CA LYS A 85 -4.54 -3.81 12.40
C LYS A 85 -4.33 -2.76 13.50
N LYS A 86 -5.38 -2.05 13.90
CA LYS A 86 -5.32 -1.09 15.02
C LYS A 86 -5.26 -1.85 16.34
N ASP A 87 -6.15 -2.82 16.53
CA ASP A 87 -6.22 -3.59 17.76
C ASP A 87 -4.98 -4.47 17.96
N VAL A 88 -4.43 -5.05 16.90
CA VAL A 88 -3.14 -5.79 16.98
C VAL A 88 -2.00 -4.88 17.44
N ARG A 89 -1.98 -3.62 16.98
CA ARG A 89 -0.97 -2.63 17.42
C ARG A 89 -1.21 -2.18 18.85
N GLN A 90 -2.46 -1.98 19.24
CA GLN A 90 -2.83 -1.63 20.61
C GLN A 90 -2.42 -2.74 21.57
N LEU A 91 -2.80 -3.99 21.27
CA LEU A 91 -2.47 -5.17 22.06
C LEU A 91 -0.95 -5.37 22.18
N ALA A 92 -0.22 -5.17 21.08
CA ALA A 92 1.24 -5.23 21.10
C ALA A 92 1.87 -4.12 21.96
N THR A 93 1.31 -2.92 21.92
CA THR A 93 1.79 -1.77 22.71
C THR A 93 1.55 -1.99 24.20
N GLU A 94 0.35 -2.43 24.56
CA GLU A 94 -0.06 -2.72 25.94
C GLU A 94 0.80 -3.83 26.58
N HIS A 95 1.09 -4.89 25.82
CA HIS A 95 1.89 -6.02 26.28
C HIS A 95 3.39 -5.94 25.93
N LYS A 96 3.88 -4.76 25.49
CA LYS A 96 5.29 -4.48 25.15
C LYS A 96 5.90 -5.46 24.12
N VAL A 97 5.10 -5.96 23.19
CA VAL A 97 5.54 -6.85 22.11
C VAL A 97 5.98 -6.04 20.89
N ARG A 98 7.24 -6.14 20.49
CA ARG A 98 7.77 -5.38 19.35
C ARG A 98 7.49 -6.13 18.04
N ILE A 99 6.48 -5.70 17.29
CA ILE A 99 6.18 -6.25 15.97
C ILE A 99 7.19 -5.70 14.95
N HIS A 100 7.93 -6.59 14.29
CA HIS A 100 8.79 -6.20 13.19
C HIS A 100 7.92 -5.91 11.97
N PHE A 101 7.78 -4.62 11.65
CA PHE A 101 7.13 -4.23 10.40
C PHE A 101 8.07 -4.60 9.28
N SER A 102 7.65 -5.53 8.41
CA SER A 102 8.25 -5.74 7.10
C SER A 102 8.05 -4.45 6.31
N GLN A 103 8.89 -3.46 6.56
CA GLN A 103 8.91 -2.25 5.77
C GLN A 103 9.29 -2.73 4.36
N PRO A 104 8.43 -2.56 3.34
CA PRO A 104 8.88 -2.77 1.99
C PRO A 104 10.09 -1.86 1.81
N VAL A 105 11.22 -2.44 1.40
CA VAL A 105 12.52 -1.79 1.17
C VAL A 105 12.36 -0.72 0.08
N ARG A 106 11.70 0.39 0.42
CA ARG A 106 11.50 1.57 -0.42
C ARG A 106 12.26 2.76 0.11
N SER A 107 12.79 2.68 1.33
CA SER A 107 13.73 3.66 1.90
C SER A 107 15.16 3.51 1.36
N LEU A 108 15.44 2.54 0.48
CA LEU A 108 16.73 2.42 -0.23
C LEU A 108 16.64 2.73 -1.73
N ARG A 109 15.47 3.20 -2.22
CA ARG A 109 15.24 3.46 -3.66
C ARG A 109 15.21 4.96 -4.01
N ARG A 110 15.50 5.85 -3.05
CA ARG A 110 15.54 7.29 -3.34
C ARG A 110 16.97 7.79 -3.53
N GLU A 111 17.93 7.20 -2.83
CA GLU A 111 19.34 7.56 -2.89
C GLU A 111 20.04 6.97 -4.14
N ALA A 112 19.59 5.82 -4.64
CA ALA A 112 20.15 5.20 -5.86
C ALA A 112 19.56 5.72 -7.19
N ARG A 113 18.70 6.75 -7.16
CA ARG A 113 18.04 7.27 -8.38
C ARG A 113 18.79 8.40 -9.08
N ASN A 114 19.81 8.93 -8.44
CA ASN A 114 20.66 9.98 -8.97
C ASN A 114 22.11 9.55 -8.79
N ASP A 115 22.48 8.45 -9.45
CA ASP A 115 23.89 8.20 -9.71
C ASP A 115 24.33 9.21 -10.79
N THR A 116 24.45 10.47 -10.38
CA THR A 116 24.95 11.57 -11.22
C THR A 116 26.47 11.50 -11.37
N ALA A 117 27.11 10.47 -10.79
CA ALA A 117 28.55 10.27 -10.78
C ALA A 117 29.10 9.64 -12.07
N ASP A 118 28.24 9.14 -12.97
CA ASP A 118 28.63 8.53 -14.25
C ASP A 118 28.26 9.41 -15.46
N VAL A 119 28.22 10.73 -15.27
CA VAL A 119 27.99 11.68 -16.37
C VAL A 119 29.33 12.18 -16.87
N ASP A 120 29.67 11.91 -18.14
CA ASP A 120 30.88 12.41 -18.78
C ASP A 120 30.85 13.96 -18.90
N ASP A 121 31.81 14.62 -18.26
CA ASP A 121 31.96 16.07 -18.23
C ASP A 121 32.10 16.69 -19.63
N VAL A 122 32.73 15.97 -20.57
CA VAL A 122 32.89 16.43 -21.96
C VAL A 122 31.53 16.47 -22.66
N VAL A 123 30.75 15.41 -22.49
CA VAL A 123 29.39 15.30 -23.03
C VAL A 123 28.45 16.33 -22.38
N ALA A 124 28.59 16.58 -21.09
CA ALA A 124 27.85 17.61 -20.38
C ALA A 124 28.18 19.01 -20.92
N GLY A 125 29.47 19.31 -21.15
CA GLY A 125 29.92 20.55 -21.78
C GLY A 125 29.34 20.75 -23.17
N HIS A 126 29.35 19.71 -24.02
CA HIS A 126 28.74 19.77 -25.34
C HIS A 126 27.22 19.98 -25.28
N ALA A 127 26.52 19.26 -24.40
CA ALA A 127 25.07 19.43 -24.22
C ALA A 127 24.72 20.88 -23.83
N MET A 128 25.44 21.45 -22.86
CA MET A 128 25.23 22.85 -22.44
C MET A 128 25.58 23.85 -23.55
N HIS A 129 26.64 23.59 -24.32
CA HIS A 129 27.01 24.44 -25.44
C HIS A 129 25.91 24.47 -26.50
N TYR A 130 25.37 23.32 -26.90
CA TYR A 130 24.25 23.27 -27.85
C TYR A 130 22.99 23.93 -27.29
N SER A 131 22.71 23.77 -26.00
CA SER A 131 21.60 24.49 -25.35
C SER A 131 21.78 26.01 -25.40
N ALA A 132 23.00 26.51 -25.23
CA ALA A 132 23.32 27.93 -25.37
C ALA A 132 23.16 28.44 -26.81
N LEU A 133 23.37 27.59 -27.81
CA LEU A 133 23.08 27.87 -29.23
C LEU A 133 21.58 27.83 -29.56
N GLY A 134 20.73 27.43 -28.61
CA GLY A 134 19.27 27.43 -28.74
C GLY A 134 18.66 26.08 -29.08
N TYR A 135 19.45 25.00 -29.15
CA TYR A 135 18.92 23.66 -29.38
C TYR A 135 18.08 23.17 -28.20
N ALA A 136 16.98 22.48 -28.49
CA ALA A 136 16.12 21.83 -27.51
C ALA A 136 16.74 20.52 -26.98
N ALA A 137 16.33 20.08 -25.79
CA ALA A 137 16.83 18.85 -25.18
C ALA A 137 16.68 17.60 -26.08
N SER A 138 15.64 17.55 -26.91
CA SER A 138 15.38 16.50 -27.90
C SER A 138 16.38 16.52 -29.06
N GLU A 139 16.79 17.70 -29.51
CA GLU A 139 17.72 17.90 -30.62
C GLU A 139 19.15 17.59 -30.16
N ILE A 140 19.50 18.06 -28.96
CA ILE A 140 20.77 17.72 -28.31
C ILE A 140 20.89 16.21 -28.11
N ALA A 141 19.79 15.50 -27.85
CA ALA A 141 19.75 14.05 -27.72
C ALA A 141 20.19 13.36 -29.01
N GLN A 142 19.69 13.86 -30.13
CA GLN A 142 20.03 13.35 -31.46
C GLN A 142 21.46 13.68 -31.85
N LEU A 143 21.96 14.89 -31.51
CA LEU A 143 23.33 15.30 -31.84
C LEU A 143 24.40 14.52 -31.08
N LEU A 144 24.11 14.13 -29.83
CA LEU A 144 25.05 13.43 -28.94
C LEU A 144 24.81 11.92 -28.90
N ASP A 145 23.88 11.39 -29.70
CA ASP A 145 23.44 9.98 -29.66
C ASP A 145 23.04 9.51 -28.25
N LEU A 146 22.37 10.38 -27.50
CA LEU A 146 21.88 10.13 -26.15
C LEU A 146 20.36 10.04 -26.11
N SER A 147 19.84 9.45 -25.03
CA SER A 147 18.42 9.56 -24.71
C SER A 147 18.11 10.93 -24.11
N VAL A 148 16.90 11.43 -24.39
CA VAL A 148 16.38 12.66 -23.78
C VAL A 148 16.45 12.60 -22.24
N ARG A 149 16.23 11.41 -21.66
CA ARG A 149 16.36 11.18 -20.22
C ARG A 149 17.79 11.40 -19.71
N GLN A 150 18.81 11.00 -20.47
CA GLN A 150 20.21 11.24 -20.10
C GLN A 150 20.53 12.73 -20.10
N ILE A 151 20.00 13.50 -21.05
CA ILE A 151 20.16 14.97 -21.05
C ILE A 151 19.50 15.62 -19.84
N TRP A 152 18.31 15.17 -19.45
CA TRP A 152 17.69 15.63 -18.20
C TRP A 152 18.49 15.25 -16.96
N ASN A 153 19.17 14.09 -16.98
CA ASN A 153 20.05 13.67 -15.90
C ASN A 153 21.33 14.53 -15.85
N ILE A 154 21.94 14.84 -17.01
CA ILE A 154 23.05 15.80 -17.13
C ILE A 154 22.64 17.15 -16.55
N GLY A 155 21.46 17.67 -16.92
CA GLY A 155 20.95 18.93 -16.40
C GLY A 155 20.79 18.90 -14.89
N LYS A 156 20.27 17.80 -14.33
CA LYS A 156 20.16 17.63 -12.86
C LYS A 156 21.52 17.53 -12.16
N ALA A 157 22.49 16.83 -12.74
CA ALA A 157 23.84 16.69 -12.19
C ALA A 157 24.54 18.05 -12.09
N TYR A 158 24.34 18.90 -13.09
CA TYR A 158 24.98 20.21 -13.22
C TYR A 158 24.10 21.40 -12.84
N ARG A 159 22.88 21.15 -12.34
CA ARG A 159 21.86 22.19 -12.05
C ARG A 159 21.60 23.12 -13.24
N TYR A 160 21.58 22.55 -14.45
CA TYR A 160 21.34 23.25 -15.71
C TYR A 160 19.97 22.86 -16.28
N GLU A 161 19.22 23.84 -16.78
CA GLU A 161 17.88 23.64 -17.36
C GLU A 161 17.93 23.69 -18.88
N PHE A 162 17.66 22.55 -19.52
CA PHE A 162 17.56 22.47 -20.97
C PHE A 162 16.17 22.93 -21.45
N ARG A 163 16.12 23.58 -22.61
CA ARG A 163 14.86 24.02 -23.22
C ARG A 163 14.00 22.82 -23.62
N GLN A 164 12.72 22.87 -23.25
CA GLN A 164 11.69 22.02 -23.85
C GLN A 164 11.20 22.70 -25.13
N GLN A 165 10.97 21.92 -26.17
CA GLN A 165 10.66 22.35 -27.55
C GLN A 165 9.31 23.09 -27.71
N ARG A 166 8.82 23.82 -26.68
CA ARG A 166 7.49 24.44 -26.63
C ARG A 166 7.45 25.94 -26.37
N GLU A 167 8.58 26.63 -26.18
CA GLU A 167 8.53 28.04 -25.76
C GLU A 167 8.81 29.08 -26.85
N SER A 168 8.96 28.73 -28.14
CA SER A 168 9.32 29.74 -29.16
C SER A 168 8.82 29.47 -30.57
N ASP A 169 7.56 29.07 -30.74
CA ASP A 169 6.85 29.17 -32.03
C ASP A 169 5.56 29.98 -31.88
N THR A 170 5.67 31.19 -31.33
CA THR A 170 4.76 32.28 -31.68
C THR A 170 5.51 33.22 -32.60
N PRO A 171 5.19 33.25 -33.92
CA PRO A 171 5.81 34.20 -34.82
C PRO A 171 5.38 35.61 -34.40
N LYS A 172 6.30 36.39 -33.84
CA LYS A 172 6.11 37.84 -33.70
C LYS A 172 6.14 38.43 -35.11
N GLN A 173 4.94 38.68 -35.63
CA GLN A 173 4.69 39.49 -36.81
C GLN A 173 5.43 40.83 -36.67
N PRO A 174 6.20 41.29 -37.68
CA PRO A 174 6.95 42.52 -37.57
C PRO A 174 6.00 43.72 -37.59
N ASP A 175 6.18 44.57 -36.58
CA ASP A 175 5.60 45.91 -36.48
C ASP A 175 5.84 46.69 -37.78
N SER A 176 4.76 46.98 -38.51
CA SER A 176 4.79 47.99 -39.57
C SER A 176 4.53 49.34 -38.92
N ALA A 177 5.59 50.13 -38.77
CA ALA A 177 5.55 51.48 -38.24
C ALA A 177 4.81 52.46 -39.19
N PRO A 178 4.28 53.58 -38.67
CA PRO A 178 3.56 54.61 -39.43
C PRO A 178 4.48 55.74 -39.93
N GLY A 179 4.11 56.34 -41.07
CA GLY A 179 4.74 57.53 -41.70
C GLY A 179 5.37 57.19 -43.05
N THR A 180 5.24 57.95 -44.14
CA THR A 180 5.15 59.41 -44.26
C THR A 180 4.80 59.80 -45.71
N ALA A 181 3.98 60.85 -45.83
CA ALA A 181 3.88 61.85 -46.92
C ALA A 181 3.37 61.51 -48.33
N ASP A 182 2.45 62.38 -48.76
CA ASP A 182 1.99 62.65 -50.14
C ASP A 182 3.16 62.88 -51.13
N PRO A 183 2.89 62.81 -52.45
CA PRO A 183 2.60 64.08 -53.13
C PRO A 183 1.54 64.01 -54.25
N HIS A 184 0.91 65.17 -54.43
CA HIS A 184 0.25 65.68 -55.64
C HIS A 184 0.68 65.05 -56.97
N THR A 185 -0.28 64.81 -57.87
CA THR A 185 -0.13 65.14 -59.30
C THR A 185 -1.49 65.57 -59.87
N GLN A 186 -1.41 66.55 -60.76
CA GLN A 186 -2.46 67.37 -61.38
C GLN A 186 -3.57 66.60 -62.10
#